data_AF-A0A9E4H9P0-F1
#
_entry.id   AF-A0A9E4H9P0-F1
#
_cell.length_a   1.000
_cell.length_b   1.000
_cell.length_c   1.000
_cell.angle_alpha   90.00
_cell.angle_beta   90.00
_cell.angle_gamma   90.00
#
_symmetry.space_group_name_H-M   'P 1'
#
loop_
_entity.id
_entity.type
_entity.pdbx_description
1 polymer ?
#
loop_
_entity_poly.entity_id
_entity_poly.type
_entity_poly.pdbx_seq_one_letter_code
_entity_poly.pdbx_strand_id
1 'polypeptide(L)'
;MVGLGSTYSAYLFDLDGTLVDTAPDLRRALNHVLGEARLPLVGEALTRHWVGHGVRAMLSAAFEHHGATISEAQLDDLFEACVAYYGEHLADLSEPYPAVVDT
;
A
#
# COMPACT_ATOMS: atom_id res chain seq x y z
N MET A 1 -33.82 27.52 -6.06
CA MET A 1 -33.02 26.31 -6.32
C MET A 1 -31.72 26.76 -6.98
N VAL A 2 -30.63 26.83 -6.23
CA VAL A 2 -29.31 27.19 -6.79
C VAL A 2 -28.66 25.88 -7.21
N GLY A 3 -28.54 25.66 -8.51
CA GLY A 3 -27.73 24.57 -9.05
C GLY A 3 -26.27 24.87 -8.73
N LEU A 4 -25.69 24.12 -7.81
CA LEU A 4 -24.24 24.11 -7.59
C LEU A 4 -23.61 23.35 -8.75
N GLY A 5 -23.51 23.99 -9.92
CA GLY A 5 -22.57 23.54 -10.94
C GLY A 5 -21.18 23.59 -10.32
N SER A 6 -20.44 22.49 -10.36
CA SER A 6 -19.08 22.44 -9.80
C SER A 6 -18.24 23.60 -10.35
N THR A 7 -17.65 24.38 -9.45
CA THR A 7 -16.72 25.48 -9.77
C THR A 7 -15.33 24.99 -10.18
N TYR A 8 -15.12 23.67 -10.25
CA TYR A 8 -13.85 23.07 -10.59
C TYR A 8 -13.94 22.37 -11.94
N SER A 9 -12.93 22.58 -12.79
CA SER A 9 -12.85 21.94 -14.11
C SER A 9 -12.31 20.51 -14.06
N ALA A 10 -11.70 20.10 -12.94
CA ALA A 10 -11.17 18.76 -12.74
C ALA A 10 -11.03 18.42 -11.25
N TYR A 11 -11.03 17.13 -10.96
CA TYR A 11 -10.69 16.55 -9.65
C TYR A 11 -9.59 15.50 -9.85
N LEU A 12 -8.61 15.49 -8.96
CA LEU A 12 -7.57 14.46 -8.92
C LEU A 12 -7.76 13.67 -7.63
N PHE A 13 -7.83 12.35 -7.78
CA PHE A 13 -7.95 11.43 -6.66
C PHE A 13 -6.69 10.58 -6.58
N ASP A 14 -6.19 10.43 -5.37
CA ASP A 14 -5.30 9.32 -5.05
C ASP A 14 -6.09 8.00 -5.07
N LEU A 15 -5.40 6.86 -5.21
CA LEU A 15 -6.03 5.54 -5.24
C LEU A 15 -6.03 4.90 -3.85
N ASP A 16 -4.82 4.63 -3.33
CA ASP A 16 -4.57 3.82 -2.15
C ASP A 16 -5.01 4.56 -0.88
N GLY A 17 -6.00 4.03 -0.17
CA GLY A 17 -6.52 4.69 1.03
C GLY A 17 -7.43 5.90 0.74
N THR A 18 -7.72 6.18 -0.53
CA THR A 18 -8.68 7.22 -0.96
C THR A 18 -9.86 6.61 -1.70
N LEU A 19 -9.63 5.96 -2.84
CA LEU A 19 -10.69 5.30 -3.61
C LEU A 19 -10.83 3.83 -3.23
N VAL A 20 -9.73 3.15 -2.93
CA VAL A 20 -9.68 1.72 -2.65
C VAL A 20 -8.94 1.47 -1.34
N ASP A 21 -9.49 0.61 -0.49
CA ASP A 21 -8.79 0.08 0.68
C ASP A 21 -7.82 -1.03 0.24
N THR A 22 -6.64 -0.65 -0.24
CA THR A 22 -5.58 -1.57 -0.71
C THR A 22 -4.67 -2.10 0.40
N ALA A 23 -4.83 -1.60 1.63
CA ALA A 23 -3.98 -1.97 2.76
C ALA A 23 -3.97 -3.48 3.07
N PRO A 24 -5.09 -4.24 2.96
CA PRO A 24 -5.07 -5.67 3.20
C PRO A 24 -4.13 -6.46 2.29
N ASP A 25 -4.13 -6.18 0.98
CA ASP A 25 -3.29 -6.90 0.01
C ASP A 25 -1.85 -6.40 0.01
N LEU A 26 -1.63 -5.10 0.18
CA LEU A 26 -0.28 -4.54 0.37
C LEU A 26 0.39 -5.08 1.63
N ARG A 27 -0.37 -5.30 2.70
CA ARG A 27 0.13 -6.00 3.90
C ARG A 27 0.51 -7.45 3.59
N ARG A 28 -0.24 -8.17 2.75
CA ARG A 28 0.10 -9.55 2.37
C ARG A 28 1.39 -9.60 1.59
N ALA A 29 1.58 -8.69 0.63
CA ALA A 29 2.83 -8.55 -0.11
C ALA A 29 4.02 -8.19 0.79
N LEU A 30 3.85 -7.22 1.69
CA LEU A 30 4.88 -6.86 2.67
C LEU A 30 5.25 -8.06 3.57
N ASN A 31 4.24 -8.75 4.11
CA ASN A 31 4.46 -9.88 5.00
C ASN A 31 5.04 -11.11 4.29
N HIS A 32 4.79 -11.26 2.99
CA HIS A 32 5.47 -12.28 2.18
C HIS A 32 6.98 -12.03 2.18
N VAL A 33 7.40 -10.81 1.84
CA VAL A 33 8.82 -10.41 1.82
C VAL A 33 9.47 -10.45 3.20
N LEU A 34 8.79 -10.00 4.26
CA LEU A 34 9.28 -10.11 5.64
C LEU A 34 9.47 -11.57 6.06
N GLY A 35 8.56 -12.46 5.66
CA GLY A 35 8.64 -13.89 5.92
C GLY A 35 9.86 -14.54 5.27
N GLU A 36 10.17 -14.18 4.03
CA GLU A 36 11.39 -14.64 3.33
C GLU A 36 12.66 -14.15 4.02
N ALA A 37 12.64 -12.92 4.52
CA ALA A 37 13.72 -12.33 5.33
C ALA A 37 13.78 -12.87 6.77
N ARG A 38 12.87 -13.79 7.15
CA ARG A 38 12.73 -14.37 8.51
C ARG A 38 12.49 -13.31 9.59
N LEU A 39 11.81 -12.22 9.23
CA LEU A 39 11.38 -11.18 10.15
C LEU A 39 9.95 -11.45 10.64
N PRO A 40 9.58 -10.94 11.84
CA PRO A 40 8.19 -11.00 12.30
C PRO A 40 7.24 -10.29 11.31
N LEU A 41 6.02 -10.81 11.19
CA LEU A 41 5.00 -10.18 10.36
C LEU A 41 4.45 -8.91 11.03
N VAL A 42 4.04 -7.94 10.23
CA VAL A 42 3.45 -6.69 10.70
C VAL A 42 1.92 -6.71 10.59
N GLY A 43 1.29 -5.99 11.51
CA GLY A 43 -0.15 -5.80 11.57
C GLY A 43 -0.63 -4.66 10.68
N GLU A 44 -1.95 -4.63 10.46
CA GLU A 44 -2.62 -3.70 9.56
C GLU A 44 -2.41 -2.22 9.91
N ALA A 45 -2.40 -1.87 11.20
CA ALA A 45 -2.20 -0.49 11.64
C ALA A 45 -0.85 0.09 11.19
N LEU A 46 0.22 -0.72 11.21
CA LEU A 46 1.55 -0.31 10.74
C LEU A 46 1.57 -0.21 9.20
N THR A 47 1.01 -1.19 8.49
CA THR A 47 0.93 -1.16 7.03
C THR A 47 0.18 0.08 6.54
N ARG A 48 -0.98 0.39 7.13
CA ARG A 48 -1.77 1.59 6.78
C ARG A 48 -1.01 2.89 7.03
N HIS A 49 -0.15 2.94 8.05
CA HIS A 49 0.67 4.10 8.32
C HIS A 49 1.78 4.29 7.27
N TRP A 50 2.34 3.20 6.75
CA TRP A 50 3.48 3.26 5.83
C TRP A 50 3.10 3.35 4.35
N VAL A 51 1.98 2.74 3.94
CA VAL A 51 1.60 2.56 2.54
C VAL A 51 1.48 3.87 1.75
N GLY A 52 1.01 4.95 2.39
CA GLY A 52 0.78 6.24 1.73
C GLY A 52 2.04 6.94 1.19
N HIS A 53 3.23 6.42 1.48
CA HIS A 53 4.51 6.93 0.95
C HIS A 53 5.08 6.04 -0.18
N GLY A 54 4.31 5.05 -0.63
CA GLY A 54 4.70 4.09 -1.67
C GLY A 54 5.44 2.86 -1.13
N VAL A 55 5.54 1.83 -1.98
CA VAL A 55 6.05 0.49 -1.60
C VAL A 55 7.50 0.52 -1.08
N ARG A 56 8.38 1.33 -1.68
CA ARG A 56 9.78 1.46 -1.21
C ARG A 56 9.86 2.03 0.20
N ALA A 57 9.09 3.09 0.48
CA ALA A 57 9.04 3.67 1.81
C ALA A 57 8.45 2.67 2.82
N MET A 58 7.44 1.91 2.41
CA MET A 58 6.84 0.84 3.22
C MET A 58 7.85 -0.26 3.58
N LEU A 59 8.64 -0.74 2.62
CA LEU A 59 9.68 -1.74 2.86
C LEU A 59 10.76 -1.21 3.80
N SER A 60 11.30 -0.02 3.51
CA SER A 60 12.32 0.60 4.39
C SER A 60 11.82 0.76 5.82
N ALA A 61 10.59 1.27 6.00
CA ALA A 61 10.00 1.45 7.33
C ALA A 61 9.78 0.13 8.07
N ALA A 62 9.37 -0.93 7.36
CA ALA A 62 9.18 -2.24 7.95
C ALA A 62 10.49 -2.88 8.42
N PHE A 63 11.55 -2.79 7.61
CA PHE A 63 12.87 -3.30 8.02
C PHE A 63 13.46 -2.48 9.16
N GLU A 64 13.34 -1.15 9.12
CA GLU A 64 13.75 -0.26 10.23
C GLU A 64 12.98 -0.57 11.52
N HIS A 65 11.67 -0.84 11.44
CA HIS A 65 10.84 -1.25 12.58
C HIS A 65 11.36 -2.51 13.27
N HIS A 66 11.99 -3.43 12.51
CA HIS A 66 12.64 -4.63 13.04
C HIS A 66 14.12 -4.44 13.41
N GLY A 67 14.65 -3.21 13.33
CA GLY A 67 16.05 -2.90 13.60
C GLY A 67 17.00 -3.47 12.54
N ALA A 68 16.50 -3.79 11.35
CA ALA A 68 17.28 -4.28 10.23
C ALA A 68 17.68 -3.13 9.30
N THR A 69 18.96 -3.07 8.94
CA THR A 69 19.45 -2.14 7.91
C THR A 69 19.57 -2.90 6.59
N ILE A 70 18.98 -2.36 5.54
CA ILE A 70 19.08 -2.87 4.17
C ILE A 70 19.81 -1.84 3.31
N SER A 71 20.68 -2.32 2.42
CA SER A 71 21.29 -1.50 1.37
C SER A 71 20.27 -1.15 0.28
N GLU A 72 20.59 -0.16 -0.56
CA GLU A 72 19.74 0.20 -1.71
C GLU A 72 19.53 -0.99 -2.66
N ALA A 73 20.58 -1.77 -2.93
CA ALA A 73 20.47 -2.96 -3.78
C ALA A 73 19.53 -4.02 -3.18
N GLN A 74 19.60 -4.23 -1.86
CA GLN A 74 18.65 -5.11 -1.18
C GLN A 74 17.22 -4.55 -1.24
N LEU A 75 17.04 -3.23 -1.10
CA LEU A 75 15.74 -2.60 -1.24
C LEU A 75 15.16 -2.77 -2.65
N ASP A 76 16.01 -2.70 -3.69
CA ASP A 76 15.60 -2.99 -5.07
C ASP A 76 15.10 -4.42 -5.23
N ASP A 77 15.86 -5.42 -4.75
CA ASP A 77 15.46 -6.82 -4.81
C ASP A 77 14.15 -7.09 -4.04
N LEU A 78 14.01 -6.52 -2.85
CA LEU A 78 12.81 -6.64 -2.01
C LEU A 78 11.61 -5.94 -2.66
N PHE A 79 11.83 -4.81 -3.34
CA PHE A 79 10.79 -4.09 -4.07
C PHE A 79 10.25 -4.93 -5.23
N GLU A 80 11.12 -5.52 -6.04
CA GLU A 80 10.71 -6.40 -7.15
C GLU A 80 9.94 -7.62 -6.64
N ALA A 81 10.40 -8.26 -5.56
CA ALA A 81 9.70 -9.38 -4.93
C ALA A 81 8.31 -8.97 -4.41
N CYS A 82 8.24 -7.81 -3.74
CA CYS A 82 6.97 -7.27 -3.23
C CYS A 82 5.99 -6.96 -4.35
N VAL A 83 6.45 -6.33 -5.44
CA VAL A 83 5.63 -5.99 -6.60
C VAL A 83 5.18 -7.23 -7.35
N ALA A 84 6.04 -8.23 -7.51
CA ALA A 84 5.68 -9.50 -8.13
C ALA A 84 4.55 -10.20 -7.35
N TYR A 85 4.70 -10.33 -6.03
CA TYR A 85 3.67 -10.93 -5.18
C TYR A 85 2.38 -10.11 -5.20
N TYR A 86 2.47 -8.79 -5.08
CA TYR A 86 1.29 -7.93 -5.13
C TYR A 86 0.60 -7.99 -6.50
N GLY A 87 1.34 -8.12 -7.60
CA GLY A 87 0.77 -8.26 -8.94
C GLY A 87 -0.03 -9.56 -9.12
N GLU A 88 0.37 -10.65 -8.48
CA GLU A 88 -0.37 -11.92 -8.47
C GLU A 88 -1.59 -11.89 -7.54
N HIS A 89 -1.56 -11.03 -6.52
CA HIS A 89 -2.59 -10.91 -5.46
C HIS A 89 -3.16 -9.49 -5.36
N LEU A 90 -3.39 -8.85 -6.51
CA LEU A 90 -3.59 -7.39 -6.60
C LEU A 90 -4.84 -6.88 -5.87
N ALA A 91 -5.91 -7.67 -5.90
CA ALA A 91 -7.22 -7.27 -5.37
C ALA A 91 -7.97 -8.46 -4.77
N ASP A 92 -7.23 -9.36 -4.10
CA ASP A 92 -7.83 -10.50 -3.40
C ASP A 92 -8.74 -10.05 -2.26
N LEU A 93 -8.38 -8.95 -1.58
CA LEU A 93 -9.07 -8.38 -0.43
C LEU A 93 -9.32 -6.87 -0.57
N SER A 94 -8.72 -6.22 -1.56
CA SER A 94 -8.86 -4.79 -1.80
C SER A 94 -10.24 -4.46 -2.34
N GLU A 95 -10.94 -3.53 -1.68
CA GLU A 95 -12.29 -3.11 -2.04
C GLU A 95 -12.37 -1.58 -2.17
N PRO A 96 -13.18 -1.04 -3.10
CA PRO A 96 -13.51 0.38 -3.09
C PRO A 96 -14.12 0.79 -1.74
N TYR A 97 -13.78 1.98 -1.26
CA TYR A 97 -14.45 2.51 -0.06
C TYR A 97 -15.96 2.69 -0.30
N PRO A 98 -16.79 2.63 0.76
CA PRO A 98 -18.20 2.92 0.65
C PRO A 98 -18.46 4.25 -0.07
N ALA A 99 -19.47 4.28 -0.94
CA ALA A 99 -19.86 5.40 -1.81
C ALA A 99 -18.92 5.71 -2.98
N VAL A 100 -17.71 5.13 -3.10
CA VAL A 100 -16.84 5.38 -4.28
C VAL A 100 -17.47 4.88 -5.59
N VAL A 101 -18.18 3.76 -5.56
CA VAL A 101 -18.79 3.14 -6.75
C VAL A 101 -20.13 3.80 -7.15
N ASP A 102 -20.81 4.45 -6.22
CA ASP A 102 -22.15 5.00 -6.41
C ASP A 102 -22.17 6.50 -6.77
N THR A 103 -21.00 7.12 -7.02
CA THR A 103 -20.87 8.59 -7.25
C THR A 103 -20.74 8.98 -8.72
#